data_AF-A0A085FMN3-F1
#
_entry.id   AF-A0A085FMN3-F1
#
_cell.length_a   1.000
_cell.length_b   1.000
_cell.length_c   1.000
_cell.angle_alpha   90.00
_cell.angle_beta   90.00
_cell.angle_gamma   90.00
#
_symmetry.space_group_name_H-M   'P 1'
#
loop_
_entity.id
_entity.type
_entity.pdbx_description
1 polymer ?
#
loop_
_entity_poly.entity_id
_entity_poly.type
_entity_poly.pdbx_seq_one_letter_code
_entity_poly.pdbx_strand_id
1 'polypeptide(L)'
;MLVTTAAMRPDTPIIPSFSASVPPPDMVDAALRRDAMSRTTTRQEIVAAADDLFYRQGFDHTSFAHIADAVGISRGNFYHHFKTKDEILDSVIEKRIADRMAMMQRWEIGGATPEERILSFVEILTVNGAKIMHYGCPIGTLTSELAKLNHAARSEANKLFTIFRTWLARQFRAAGCEEADADRLAMHLLMRSQGVATLLNAFHDTEFAAREVQLMREWVSASLARPPDARGSASSVSA
;
A
#
# COMPACT_ATOMS: atom_id res chain seq x y z
N MET A 1 -23.40 -41.41 -54.11
CA MET A 1 -23.91 -40.05 -54.35
C MET A 1 -24.50 -39.55 -53.04
N LEU A 2 -23.87 -38.53 -52.44
CA LEU A 2 -24.35 -37.65 -51.36
C LEU A 2 -24.63 -38.27 -49.97
N VAL A 3 -24.37 -37.63 -48.82
CA VAL A 3 -23.39 -36.65 -48.32
C VAL A 3 -23.56 -36.73 -46.79
N THR A 4 -22.46 -36.84 -46.06
CA THR A 4 -22.40 -36.86 -44.59
C THR A 4 -22.68 -35.46 -44.05
N THR A 5 -23.69 -35.28 -43.19
CA THR A 5 -24.00 -34.01 -42.53
C THR A 5 -23.44 -34.03 -41.10
N ALA A 6 -22.32 -33.32 -40.90
CA ALA A 6 -21.75 -33.04 -39.59
C ALA A 6 -22.44 -31.80 -38.99
N ALA A 7 -22.93 -31.91 -37.76
CA ALA A 7 -23.55 -30.82 -37.02
C ALA A 7 -22.49 -29.87 -36.43
N MET A 8 -22.54 -28.61 -36.84
CA MET A 8 -21.76 -27.48 -36.30
C MET A 8 -22.16 -27.19 -34.84
N ARG A 9 -21.17 -27.11 -33.95
CA ARG A 9 -21.29 -26.48 -32.63
C ARG A 9 -20.85 -25.01 -32.76
N PRO A 10 -21.48 -24.05 -32.06
CA PRO A 10 -21.07 -22.66 -32.11
C PRO A 10 -19.80 -22.42 -31.27
N ASP A 11 -18.83 -21.76 -31.90
CA ASP A 11 -17.56 -21.34 -31.32
C ASP A 11 -17.79 -20.36 -30.14
N THR A 12 -17.24 -20.71 -28.98
CA THR A 12 -17.13 -19.80 -27.83
C THR A 12 -15.82 -19.01 -27.99
N PRO A 13 -15.82 -17.67 -28.01
CA PRO A 13 -14.59 -16.91 -28.14
C PRO A 13 -13.73 -17.07 -26.88
N ILE A 14 -12.55 -17.65 -27.07
CA ILE A 14 -11.48 -17.76 -26.07
C ILE A 14 -10.96 -16.34 -25.78
N ILE A 15 -11.26 -15.82 -24.59
CA ILE A 15 -10.64 -14.60 -24.08
C ILE A 15 -9.18 -14.96 -23.72
N PRO A 16 -8.16 -14.26 -24.25
CA PRO A 16 -6.78 -14.56 -23.88
C PRO A 16 -6.56 -14.21 -22.40
N SER A 17 -6.27 -15.22 -21.60
CA SER A 17 -5.78 -15.06 -20.24
C SER A 17 -4.45 -14.30 -20.28
N PHE A 18 -4.44 -13.03 -19.86
CA PHE A 18 -3.22 -12.29 -19.59
C PHE A 18 -2.53 -12.89 -18.36
N SER A 19 -1.81 -13.98 -18.58
CA SER A 19 -0.81 -14.51 -17.66
C SER A 19 0.42 -13.60 -17.75
N ALA A 20 0.39 -12.49 -17.01
CA ALA A 20 1.62 -11.78 -16.67
C ALA A 20 2.31 -12.55 -15.54
N SER A 21 2.91 -13.70 -15.90
CA SER A 21 3.78 -14.47 -15.03
C SER A 21 5.02 -13.63 -14.73
N VAL A 22 5.03 -12.93 -13.59
CA VAL A 22 6.26 -12.39 -13.00
C VAL A 22 7.13 -13.58 -12.61
N PRO A 23 8.35 -13.74 -13.17
CA PRO A 23 9.19 -14.89 -12.85
C PRO A 23 9.70 -14.82 -11.40
N PRO A 24 9.77 -15.96 -10.68
CA PRO A 24 10.44 -16.03 -9.38
C PRO A 24 11.97 -15.86 -9.54
N PRO A 25 12.67 -15.29 -8.54
CA PRO A 25 14.06 -14.88 -8.69
C PRO A 25 15.05 -15.92 -8.14
N ASP A 26 15.68 -16.66 -9.05
CA ASP A 26 16.60 -17.74 -8.67
C ASP A 26 17.90 -17.68 -9.50
N MET A 27 19.02 -17.51 -8.80
CA MET A 27 20.42 -17.67 -9.22
C MET A 27 21.15 -16.52 -9.94
N VAL A 28 20.47 -15.55 -10.56
CA VAL A 28 21.12 -14.26 -10.98
C VAL A 28 21.14 -13.23 -9.84
N ASP A 29 20.32 -13.48 -8.81
CA ASP A 29 19.99 -12.52 -7.74
C ASP A 29 21.01 -12.46 -6.60
N ALA A 30 21.82 -13.49 -6.39
CA ALA A 30 22.75 -13.55 -5.25
C ALA A 30 24.02 -12.67 -5.43
N ALA A 31 24.39 -12.36 -6.67
CA ALA A 31 25.49 -11.45 -6.99
C ALA A 31 25.02 -9.99 -6.99
N LEU A 32 23.83 -9.72 -7.56
CA LEU A 32 23.20 -8.41 -7.54
C LEU A 32 22.78 -7.97 -6.12
N ARG A 33 22.33 -8.91 -5.27
CA ARG A 33 22.10 -8.64 -3.83
C ARG A 33 23.39 -8.31 -3.09
N ARG A 34 24.51 -8.97 -3.40
CA ARG A 34 25.81 -8.66 -2.77
C ARG A 34 26.36 -7.28 -3.18
N ASP A 35 26.17 -6.88 -4.44
CA ASP A 35 26.62 -5.59 -4.96
C ASP A 35 25.71 -4.41 -4.52
N ALA A 36 24.43 -4.68 -4.25
CA ALA A 36 23.51 -3.74 -3.59
C ALA A 36 23.80 -3.61 -2.08
N MET A 37 24.16 -4.71 -1.40
CA MET A 37 24.61 -4.69 0.00
C MET A 37 25.95 -3.97 0.17
N SER A 38 26.83 -3.97 -0.84
CA SER A 38 28.11 -3.24 -0.79
C SER A 38 27.96 -1.71 -0.78
N ARG A 39 26.76 -1.16 -1.01
CA ARG A 39 26.48 0.29 -1.06
C ARG A 39 25.55 0.78 0.06
N THR A 40 25.12 -0.10 0.97
CA THR A 40 24.21 0.26 2.05
C THR A 40 25.02 0.54 3.32
N THR A 41 24.82 1.71 3.93
CA THR A 41 25.51 2.05 5.19
C THR A 41 24.91 1.25 6.35
N THR A 42 25.70 0.94 7.39
CA THR A 42 25.20 0.31 8.62
C THR A 42 24.01 1.08 9.22
N ARG A 43 23.99 2.41 9.09
CA ARG A 43 22.83 3.22 9.50
C ARG A 43 21.56 2.84 8.74
N GLN A 44 21.64 2.63 7.43
CA GLN A 44 20.50 2.22 6.60
C GLN A 44 20.05 0.78 6.93
N GLU A 45 20.98 -0.12 7.25
CA GLU A 45 20.65 -1.48 7.71
C GLU A 45 19.88 -1.45 9.03
N ILE A 46 20.32 -0.62 9.99
CA ILE A 46 19.59 -0.39 11.25
C ILE A 46 18.17 0.12 10.99
N VAL A 47 18.01 1.12 10.12
CA VAL A 47 16.69 1.68 9.79
C VAL A 47 15.81 0.64 9.10
N ALA A 48 16.35 -0.17 8.19
CA ALA A 48 15.59 -1.23 7.51
C ALA A 48 15.14 -2.33 8.49
N ALA A 49 16.01 -2.75 9.40
CA ALA A 49 15.66 -3.71 10.45
C ALA A 49 14.60 -3.14 11.41
N ALA A 50 14.77 -1.89 11.83
CA ALA A 50 13.79 -1.20 12.68
C ALA A 50 12.43 -1.04 11.97
N ASP A 51 12.41 -0.74 10.67
CA ASP A 51 11.17 -0.63 9.88
C ASP A 51 10.36 -1.93 9.87
N ASP A 52 11.02 -3.07 9.65
CA ASP A 52 10.38 -4.39 9.70
C ASP A 52 9.92 -4.75 11.12
N LEU A 53 10.77 -4.52 12.13
CA LEU A 53 10.42 -4.81 13.53
C LEU A 53 9.28 -3.93 14.04
N PHE A 54 9.30 -2.62 13.78
CA PHE A 54 8.19 -1.72 14.14
C PHE A 54 6.89 -2.13 13.45
N TYR A 55 6.94 -2.64 12.22
CA TYR A 55 5.73 -3.15 11.58
C TYR A 55 5.23 -4.45 12.22
N ARG A 56 6.13 -5.38 12.54
CA ARG A 56 5.74 -6.72 13.03
C ARG A 56 5.41 -6.78 14.51
N GLN A 57 6.08 -5.98 15.32
CA GLN A 57 6.04 -6.03 16.78
C GLN A 57 5.43 -4.77 17.40
N GLY A 58 5.32 -3.67 16.64
CA GLY A 58 5.00 -2.35 17.17
C GLY A 58 6.25 -1.58 17.59
N PHE A 59 6.14 -0.25 17.57
CA PHE A 59 7.19 0.66 18.01
C PHE A 59 7.51 0.49 19.50
N ASP A 60 6.48 0.36 20.36
CA ASP A 60 6.70 0.34 21.81
C ASP A 60 7.46 -0.91 22.27
N HIS A 61 7.09 -2.07 21.72
CA HIS A 61 7.67 -3.37 22.05
C HIS A 61 9.03 -3.65 21.40
N THR A 62 9.45 -2.84 20.43
CA THR A 62 10.75 -3.00 19.78
C THR A 62 11.85 -2.30 20.59
N SER A 63 12.85 -3.06 21.04
CA SER A 63 14.00 -2.54 21.80
C SER A 63 15.24 -2.36 20.92
N PHE A 64 16.24 -1.61 21.39
CA PHE A 64 17.54 -1.54 20.73
C PHE A 64 18.23 -2.90 20.61
N ALA A 65 18.03 -3.79 21.59
CA ALA A 65 18.58 -5.14 21.53
C ALA A 65 17.97 -5.90 20.35
N HIS A 66 16.64 -5.85 20.18
CA HIS A 66 15.97 -6.50 19.04
C HIS A 66 16.55 -6.04 17.70
N ILE A 67 16.77 -4.72 17.53
CA ILE A 67 17.27 -4.16 16.27
C ILE A 67 18.77 -4.50 16.09
N ALA A 68 19.59 -4.38 17.14
CA ALA A 68 21.01 -4.70 17.07
C ALA A 68 21.25 -6.18 16.74
N ASP A 69 20.46 -7.07 17.36
CA ASP A 69 20.51 -8.51 17.11
C ASP A 69 20.06 -8.84 15.68
N ALA A 70 19.02 -8.15 15.16
CA ALA A 70 18.54 -8.34 13.80
C ALA A 70 19.57 -7.90 12.73
N VAL A 71 20.39 -6.89 13.02
CA VAL A 71 21.46 -6.40 12.12
C VAL A 71 22.77 -7.17 12.34
N GLY A 72 22.97 -7.80 13.50
CA GLY A 72 24.20 -8.50 13.84
C GLY A 72 25.35 -7.57 14.26
N ILE A 73 25.06 -6.42 14.86
CA ILE A 73 26.06 -5.44 15.31
C ILE A 73 26.11 -5.34 16.83
N SER A 74 27.28 -4.95 17.36
CA SER A 74 27.43 -4.72 18.80
C SER A 74 26.61 -3.51 19.26
N ARG A 75 26.19 -3.51 20.53
CA ARG A 75 25.50 -2.37 21.16
C ARG A 75 26.31 -1.07 21.02
N GLY A 76 27.64 -1.15 21.17
CA GLY A 76 28.51 0.03 21.03
C GLY A 76 28.49 0.63 19.62
N ASN A 77 28.51 -0.22 18.58
CA ASN A 77 28.37 0.22 17.19
C ASN A 77 26.97 0.81 16.94
N PHE A 78 25.92 0.17 17.46
CA PHE A 78 24.56 0.69 17.36
C PHE A 78 24.43 2.12 17.93
N TYR A 79 24.93 2.36 19.14
CA TYR A 79 24.88 3.68 19.80
C TYR A 79 25.74 4.74 19.11
N HIS A 80 26.66 4.36 18.21
CA HIS A 80 27.34 5.34 17.36
C HIS A 80 26.39 5.97 16.33
N HIS A 81 25.40 5.22 15.84
CA HIS A 81 24.47 5.66 14.81
C HIS A 81 23.19 6.32 15.34
N PHE A 82 22.65 5.81 16.46
CA PHE A 82 21.40 6.31 17.05
C PHE A 82 21.51 6.38 18.56
N LYS A 83 21.03 7.50 19.15
CA LYS A 83 21.03 7.72 20.59
C LYS A 83 19.70 7.35 21.22
N THR A 84 18.60 7.53 20.50
CA THR A 84 17.24 7.29 21.00
C THR A 84 16.43 6.43 20.03
N LYS A 85 15.38 5.77 20.54
CA LYS A 85 14.43 5.02 19.71
C LYS A 85 13.64 5.97 18.79
N ASP A 86 13.45 7.21 19.23
CA ASP A 86 12.75 8.26 18.50
C ASP A 86 13.53 8.71 17.26
N GLU A 87 14.86 8.87 17.36
CA GLU A 87 15.71 9.17 16.19
C GLU A 87 15.62 8.07 15.11
N ILE A 88 15.47 6.81 15.54
CA ILE A 88 15.24 5.68 14.63
C ILE A 88 13.85 5.76 14.02
N LEU A 89 12.83 6.04 14.84
CA LEU A 89 11.45 6.19 14.37
C LEU A 89 11.33 7.29 13.30
N ASP A 90 11.95 8.44 13.52
CA ASP A 90 11.97 9.53 12.54
C ASP A 90 12.61 9.06 11.22
N SER A 91 13.76 8.38 11.30
CA SER A 91 14.44 7.82 10.12
C SER A 91 13.60 6.74 9.41
N VAL A 92 12.85 5.93 10.17
CA VAL A 92 11.91 4.93 9.61
C VAL A 92 10.74 5.62 8.93
N ILE A 93 10.17 6.69 9.51
CA ILE A 93 9.09 7.46 8.90
C ILE A 93 9.57 8.11 7.60
N GLU A 94 10.75 8.72 7.58
CA GLU A 94 11.37 9.30 6.38
C GLU A 94 11.56 8.25 5.28
N LYS A 95 12.14 7.09 5.63
CA LYS A 95 12.29 5.96 4.71
C LYS A 95 10.93 5.51 4.17
N ARG A 96 9.93 5.34 5.05
CA ARG A 96 8.58 4.92 4.67
C ARG A 96 7.92 5.90 3.71
N ILE A 97 8.12 7.21 3.93
CA ILE A 97 7.66 8.28 3.03
C ILE A 97 8.31 8.13 1.66
N ALA A 98 9.65 8.04 1.61
CA ALA A 98 10.40 7.90 0.37
C ALA A 98 9.98 6.66 -0.43
N ASP A 99 9.84 5.50 0.24
CA ASP A 99 9.42 4.25 -0.37
C ASP A 99 8.02 4.36 -1.00
N ARG A 100 7.09 5.05 -0.33
CA ARG A 100 5.72 5.26 -0.82
C ARG A 100 5.67 6.22 -2.00
N MET A 101 6.45 7.31 -1.96
CA MET A 101 6.58 8.22 -3.09
C MET A 101 7.14 7.50 -4.32
N ALA A 102 8.18 6.69 -4.15
CA ALA A 102 8.75 5.88 -5.23
C ALA A 102 7.74 4.84 -5.76
N MET A 103 6.93 4.24 -4.89
CA MET A 103 5.84 3.34 -5.29
C MET A 103 4.77 4.05 -6.11
N MET A 104 4.32 5.23 -5.68
CA MET A 104 3.36 6.05 -6.43
C MET A 104 3.88 6.46 -7.80
N GLN A 105 5.17 6.84 -7.89
CA GLN A 105 5.81 7.12 -9.18
C GLN A 105 5.78 5.91 -10.11
N ARG A 106 6.04 4.70 -9.60
CA ARG A 106 5.93 3.47 -10.41
C ARG A 106 4.51 3.24 -10.92
N TRP A 107 3.48 3.49 -10.11
CA TRP A 107 2.09 3.40 -10.58
C TRP A 107 1.77 4.44 -11.65
N GLU A 108 2.27 5.67 -11.52
CA GLU A 108 2.08 6.71 -12.54
C GLU A 108 2.75 6.38 -13.87
N ILE A 109 3.92 5.76 -13.84
CA ILE A 109 4.62 5.27 -15.03
C ILE A 109 3.92 4.06 -15.63
N GLY A 110 3.43 3.14 -14.80
CA GLY A 110 2.82 1.88 -15.26
C GLY A 110 1.37 2.00 -15.73
N GLY A 111 0.59 2.96 -15.20
CA GLY A 111 -0.81 3.18 -15.57
C GLY A 111 -0.98 4.27 -16.63
N ALA A 112 -1.62 3.93 -17.74
CA ALA A 112 -1.90 4.84 -18.84
C ALA A 112 -2.99 5.86 -18.48
N THR A 113 -3.99 5.43 -17.68
CA THR A 113 -5.09 6.30 -17.24
C THR A 113 -5.03 6.61 -15.74
N PRO A 114 -5.61 7.74 -15.28
CA PRO A 114 -5.76 8.02 -13.85
C PRO A 114 -6.55 6.94 -13.10
N GLU A 115 -7.53 6.32 -13.76
CA GLU A 115 -8.29 5.21 -13.21
C GLU A 115 -7.38 4.02 -12.90
N GLU A 116 -6.57 3.55 -13.87
CA GLU A 116 -5.62 2.45 -13.68
C GLU A 116 -4.64 2.72 -12.53
N ARG A 117 -4.20 3.97 -12.38
CA ARG A 117 -3.33 4.40 -11.26
C ARG A 117 -4.07 4.29 -9.93
N ILE A 118 -5.31 4.78 -9.83
CA ILE A 118 -6.13 4.64 -8.63
C ILE A 118 -6.36 3.16 -8.31
N LEU A 119 -6.63 2.32 -9.31
CA LEU A 119 -6.80 0.89 -9.11
C LEU A 119 -5.51 0.21 -8.60
N SER A 120 -4.33 0.71 -8.98
CA SER A 120 -3.05 0.26 -8.41
C SER A 120 -2.96 0.49 -6.90
N PHE A 121 -3.57 1.56 -6.37
CA PHE A 121 -3.71 1.76 -4.93
C PHE A 121 -4.63 0.72 -4.28
N VAL A 122 -5.74 0.37 -4.93
CA VAL A 122 -6.67 -0.65 -4.43
C VAL A 122 -5.97 -2.01 -4.35
N GLU A 123 -5.17 -2.36 -5.35
CA GLU A 123 -4.45 -3.63 -5.41
C GLU A 123 -3.37 -3.82 -4.33
N ILE A 124 -3.00 -2.77 -3.58
CA ILE A 124 -2.12 -2.91 -2.41
C ILE A 124 -2.69 -3.93 -1.42
N LEU A 125 -4.02 -3.97 -1.27
CA LEU A 125 -4.72 -4.87 -0.34
C LEU A 125 -4.58 -6.33 -0.77
N THR A 126 -4.57 -6.60 -2.08
CA THR A 126 -4.31 -7.93 -2.65
C THR A 126 -2.84 -8.29 -2.51
N VAL A 127 -1.94 -7.43 -3.01
CA VAL A 127 -0.50 -7.69 -3.10
C VAL A 127 0.13 -7.88 -1.72
N ASN A 128 -0.32 -7.11 -0.72
CA ASN A 128 0.20 -7.20 0.64
C ASN A 128 -0.73 -7.98 1.59
N GLY A 129 -1.74 -8.67 1.06
CA GLY A 129 -2.81 -9.29 1.84
C GLY A 129 -2.30 -10.19 2.97
N ALA A 130 -1.29 -11.03 2.70
CA ALA A 130 -0.70 -11.90 3.73
C ALA A 130 -0.06 -11.12 4.90
N LYS A 131 0.65 -10.02 4.60
CA LYS A 131 1.25 -9.16 5.62
C LYS A 131 0.19 -8.36 6.36
N ILE A 132 -0.81 -7.83 5.66
CA ILE A 132 -1.90 -7.07 6.25
C ILE A 132 -2.74 -7.96 7.17
N MET A 133 -3.02 -9.19 6.75
CA MET A 133 -3.71 -10.18 7.57
C MET A 133 -2.98 -10.44 8.88
N HIS A 134 -1.65 -10.48 8.89
CA HIS A 134 -0.89 -10.78 10.11
C HIS A 134 -0.59 -9.53 10.96
N TYR A 135 -0.30 -8.38 10.35
CA TYR A 135 0.23 -7.20 11.04
C TYR A 135 -0.60 -5.91 10.86
N GLY A 136 -1.73 -5.99 10.16
CA GLY A 136 -2.57 -4.84 9.83
C GLY A 136 -1.98 -3.94 8.75
N CYS A 137 -2.62 -2.78 8.50
CA CYS A 137 -2.04 -1.79 7.59
C CYS A 137 -0.78 -1.17 8.23
N PRO A 138 0.40 -1.16 7.57
CA PRO A 138 1.64 -0.63 8.15
C PRO A 138 1.57 0.86 8.52
N ILE A 139 0.66 1.62 7.91
CA ILE A 139 0.44 3.04 8.24
C ILE A 139 -0.58 3.15 9.36
N GLY A 140 -1.70 2.43 9.25
CA GLY A 140 -2.80 2.50 10.22
C GLY A 140 -2.39 2.03 11.61
N THR A 141 -1.62 0.94 11.71
CA THR A 141 -1.18 0.40 13.01
C THR A 141 -0.17 1.33 13.68
N LEU A 142 0.84 1.82 12.96
CA LEU A 142 1.81 2.78 13.50
C LEU A 142 1.14 4.07 13.98
N THR A 143 0.29 4.69 13.15
CA THR A 143 -0.38 5.95 13.52
C THR A 143 -1.32 5.77 14.72
N SER A 144 -2.03 4.65 14.78
CA SER A 144 -2.91 4.33 15.91
C SER A 144 -2.12 4.05 17.20
N GLU A 145 -0.99 3.34 17.10
CA GLU A 145 -0.08 3.09 18.22
C GLU A 145 0.48 4.41 18.77
N LEU A 146 1.07 5.25 17.92
CA LEU A 146 1.63 6.54 18.32
C LEU A 146 0.56 7.48 18.91
N ALA A 147 -0.69 7.40 18.43
CA ALA A 147 -1.80 8.14 19.02
C ALA A 147 -2.13 7.67 20.45
N LYS A 148 -2.18 6.35 20.69
CA LYS A 148 -2.41 5.79 22.03
C LYS A 148 -1.28 6.12 23.01
N LEU A 149 -0.04 6.19 22.51
CA LEU A 149 1.13 6.58 23.29
C LEU A 149 1.23 8.09 23.53
N ASN A 150 0.36 8.90 22.91
CA ASN A 150 0.48 10.36 22.87
C ASN A 150 1.89 10.82 22.43
N HIS A 151 2.47 10.13 21.44
CA HIS A 151 3.85 10.30 21.03
C HIS A 151 4.06 11.57 20.19
N ALA A 152 5.21 12.23 20.36
CA ALA A 152 5.55 13.47 19.64
C ALA A 152 5.58 13.28 18.11
N ALA A 153 6.05 12.13 17.63
CA ALA A 153 6.11 11.78 16.20
C ALA A 153 4.74 11.54 15.53
N ARG A 154 3.60 11.69 16.24
CA ARG A 154 2.26 11.47 15.67
C ARG A 154 1.99 12.33 14.44
N SER A 155 2.37 13.61 14.46
CA SER A 155 2.17 14.51 13.31
C SER A 155 3.02 14.09 12.10
N GLU A 156 4.24 13.63 12.36
CA GLU A 156 5.15 13.15 11.33
C GLU A 156 4.66 11.84 10.71
N ALA A 157 4.23 10.87 11.53
CA ALA A 157 3.65 9.62 11.05
C ALA A 157 2.38 9.84 10.22
N ASN A 158 1.55 10.83 10.57
CA ASN A 158 0.35 11.18 9.80
C ASN A 158 0.66 11.64 8.37
N LYS A 159 1.87 12.13 8.07
CA LYS A 159 2.29 12.46 6.70
C LYS A 159 2.19 11.26 5.76
N LEU A 160 2.33 10.04 6.28
CA LEU A 160 2.15 8.82 5.49
C LEU A 160 0.73 8.73 4.89
N PHE A 161 -0.31 9.07 5.66
CA PHE A 161 -1.67 9.15 5.13
C PHE A 161 -1.86 10.36 4.21
N THR A 162 -1.30 11.51 4.57
CA THR A 162 -1.40 12.75 3.77
C THR A 162 -0.86 12.53 2.36
N ILE A 163 0.26 11.82 2.19
CA ILE A 163 0.83 11.56 0.86
C ILE A 163 -0.12 10.73 0.00
N PHE A 164 -0.77 9.70 0.56
CA PHE A 164 -1.79 8.93 -0.17
C PHE A 164 -3.01 9.78 -0.51
N ARG A 165 -3.54 10.56 0.44
CA ARG A 165 -4.68 11.45 0.21
C ARG A 165 -4.40 12.43 -0.93
N THR A 166 -3.28 13.15 -0.84
CA THR A 166 -2.88 14.14 -1.85
C THR A 166 -2.64 13.50 -3.22
N TRP A 167 -1.99 12.33 -3.25
CA TRP A 167 -1.74 11.62 -4.50
C TRP A 167 -3.03 11.11 -5.14
N LEU A 168 -3.93 10.48 -4.37
CA LEU A 168 -5.24 10.03 -4.86
C LEU A 168 -6.09 11.20 -5.36
N ALA A 169 -6.12 12.32 -4.63
CA ALA A 169 -6.85 13.51 -5.05
C ALA A 169 -6.31 14.06 -6.39
N ARG A 170 -4.99 14.02 -6.60
CA ARG A 170 -4.39 14.35 -7.91
C ARG A 170 -4.86 13.40 -9.01
N GLN A 171 -4.97 12.11 -8.76
CA GLN A 171 -5.46 11.16 -9.78
C GLN A 171 -6.94 11.38 -10.09
N PHE A 172 -7.79 11.61 -9.08
CA PHE A 172 -9.20 11.93 -9.31
C PHE A 172 -9.38 13.22 -10.12
N ARG A 173 -8.56 14.26 -9.88
CA ARG A 173 -8.58 15.48 -10.71
C ARG A 173 -8.10 15.23 -12.13
N ALA A 174 -7.04 14.43 -12.29
CA ALA A 174 -6.57 14.04 -13.62
C ALA A 174 -7.64 13.22 -14.39
N ALA A 175 -8.55 12.55 -13.69
CA ALA A 175 -9.71 11.87 -14.27
C ALA A 175 -10.90 12.79 -14.56
N GLY A 176 -10.79 14.10 -14.30
CA GLY A 176 -11.83 15.10 -14.56
C GLY A 176 -12.77 15.41 -13.39
N CYS A 177 -12.43 15.01 -12.16
CA CYS A 177 -13.18 15.45 -10.97
C CYS A 177 -12.78 16.87 -10.54
N GLU A 178 -13.74 17.67 -10.08
CA GLU A 178 -13.50 18.95 -9.42
C GLU A 178 -12.69 18.80 -8.13
N GLU A 179 -11.97 19.84 -7.71
CA GLU A 179 -11.03 19.80 -6.57
C GLU A 179 -11.70 19.30 -5.27
N ALA A 180 -12.86 19.85 -4.93
CA ALA A 180 -13.59 19.48 -3.72
C ALA A 180 -14.06 18.02 -3.73
N ASP A 181 -14.48 17.52 -4.90
CA ASP A 181 -14.90 16.12 -5.05
C ASP A 181 -13.71 15.17 -5.05
N ALA A 182 -12.60 15.55 -5.67
CA ALA A 182 -11.41 14.72 -5.75
C ALA A 182 -10.81 14.42 -4.37
N ASP A 183 -10.72 15.43 -3.50
CA ASP A 183 -10.24 15.24 -2.13
C ASP A 183 -11.21 14.37 -1.29
N ARG A 184 -12.52 14.60 -1.45
CA ARG A 184 -13.56 13.78 -0.80
C ARG A 184 -13.50 12.32 -1.23
N LEU A 185 -13.35 12.05 -2.53
CA LEU A 185 -13.22 10.71 -3.10
C LEU A 185 -11.91 10.04 -2.67
N ALA A 186 -10.80 10.77 -2.66
CA ALA A 186 -9.52 10.29 -2.14
C ALA A 186 -9.61 9.86 -0.68
N MET A 187 -10.23 10.70 0.16
CA MET A 187 -10.43 10.37 1.57
C MET A 187 -11.37 9.18 1.76
N HIS A 188 -12.43 9.06 0.95
CA HIS A 188 -13.34 7.91 1.00
C HIS A 188 -12.64 6.60 0.63
N LEU A 189 -11.83 6.60 -0.44
CA LEU A 189 -11.10 5.42 -0.86
C LEU A 189 -10.02 5.02 0.17
N LEU A 190 -9.33 6.02 0.74
CA LEU A 190 -8.36 5.79 1.81
C LEU A 190 -9.02 5.17 3.05
N MET A 191 -10.19 5.70 3.47
CA MET A 191 -10.98 5.12 4.56
C MET A 191 -11.37 3.67 4.28
N ARG A 192 -11.90 3.37 3.09
CA ARG A 192 -12.27 2.01 2.67
C ARG A 192 -11.08 1.06 2.81
N SER A 193 -9.90 1.47 2.33
CA SER A 193 -8.68 0.64 2.45
C SER A 193 -8.31 0.32 3.89
N GLN A 194 -8.48 1.26 4.82
CA GLN A 194 -8.20 1.03 6.24
C GLN A 194 -9.23 0.11 6.89
N GLY A 195 -10.51 0.24 6.52
CA GLY A 195 -11.56 -0.67 6.98
C GLY A 195 -11.29 -2.11 6.55
N VAL A 196 -10.94 -2.32 5.28
CA VAL A 196 -10.58 -3.65 4.76
C VAL A 196 -9.36 -4.20 5.49
N ALA A 197 -8.29 -3.42 5.60
CA ALA A 197 -7.06 -3.87 6.26
C ALA A 197 -7.28 -4.25 7.74
N THR A 198 -8.11 -3.49 8.45
CA THR A 198 -8.42 -3.73 9.86
C THR A 198 -9.23 -5.02 10.02
N LEU A 199 -10.28 -5.21 9.22
CA LEU A 199 -11.12 -6.40 9.31
C LEU A 199 -10.40 -7.66 8.78
N LEU A 200 -9.56 -7.53 7.75
CA LEU A 200 -8.69 -8.61 7.29
C LEU A 200 -7.72 -9.04 8.40
N ASN A 201 -7.13 -8.10 9.14
CA ASN A 201 -6.26 -8.43 10.27
C ASN A 201 -7.01 -9.03 11.45
N ALA A 202 -8.23 -8.58 11.73
CA ALA A 202 -9.01 -9.08 12.84
C ALA A 202 -9.60 -10.48 12.60
N PHE A 203 -10.08 -10.74 11.38
CA PHE A 203 -10.84 -11.96 11.05
C PHE A 203 -10.06 -12.97 10.22
N HIS A 204 -8.91 -12.60 9.66
CA HIS A 204 -8.12 -13.44 8.75
C HIS A 204 -8.92 -13.95 7.53
N ASP A 205 -9.95 -13.19 7.12
CA ASP A 205 -10.83 -13.54 6.00
C ASP A 205 -10.32 -12.95 4.68
N THR A 206 -9.59 -13.77 3.91
CA THR A 206 -9.07 -13.39 2.61
C THR A 206 -10.16 -13.27 1.54
N GLU A 207 -11.29 -13.97 1.69
CA GLU A 207 -12.41 -13.86 0.75
C GLU A 207 -13.14 -12.52 0.93
N PHE A 208 -13.33 -12.08 2.16
CA PHE A 208 -13.81 -10.73 2.48
C PHE A 208 -12.92 -9.67 1.82
N ALA A 209 -11.60 -9.77 2.00
CA ALA A 209 -10.68 -8.81 1.40
C ALA A 209 -10.78 -8.79 -0.13
N ALA A 210 -10.86 -9.97 -0.78
CA ALA A 210 -11.03 -10.06 -2.22
C ALA A 210 -12.36 -9.45 -2.70
N ARG A 211 -13.47 -9.71 -2.00
CA ARG A 211 -14.78 -9.10 -2.29
C ARG A 211 -14.72 -7.58 -2.16
N GLU A 212 -14.13 -7.06 -1.09
CA GLU A 212 -14.03 -5.61 -0.88
C GLU A 212 -13.11 -4.94 -1.91
N VAL A 213 -12.01 -5.57 -2.30
CA VAL A 213 -11.17 -5.09 -3.41
C VAL A 213 -12.00 -4.96 -4.68
N GLN A 214 -12.78 -5.97 -5.04
CA GLN A 214 -13.66 -5.92 -6.22
C GLN A 214 -14.69 -4.78 -6.12
N LEU A 215 -15.36 -4.64 -4.98
CA LEU A 215 -16.32 -3.55 -4.73
C LEU A 215 -15.65 -2.17 -4.76
N MET A 216 -14.41 -2.04 -4.29
CA MET A 216 -13.64 -0.81 -4.39
C MET A 216 -13.31 -0.46 -5.85
N ARG A 217 -12.95 -1.46 -6.67
CA ARG A 217 -12.70 -1.26 -8.12
C ARG A 217 -13.95 -0.76 -8.83
N GLU A 218 -15.09 -1.43 -8.62
CA GLU A 218 -16.39 -1.04 -9.19
C GLU A 218 -16.81 0.37 -8.75
N TRP A 219 -16.59 0.69 -7.46
CA TRP A 219 -16.89 2.02 -6.92
C TRP A 219 -16.01 3.11 -7.57
N VAL A 220 -14.74 2.85 -7.84
CA VAL A 220 -13.85 3.81 -8.53
C VAL A 220 -14.39 4.09 -9.92
N SER A 221 -14.64 3.06 -10.74
CA SER A 221 -15.18 3.23 -12.10
C SER A 221 -16.50 3.99 -12.12
N ALA A 222 -17.43 3.65 -11.21
CA ALA A 222 -18.71 4.33 -11.09
C ALA A 222 -18.57 5.81 -10.64
N SER A 223 -17.58 6.12 -9.80
CA SER A 223 -17.34 7.48 -9.32
C SER A 223 -16.77 8.38 -10.40
N LEU A 224 -15.96 7.83 -11.32
CA LEU A 224 -15.40 8.56 -12.46
C LEU A 224 -16.44 8.78 -13.57
N ALA A 225 -17.32 7.81 -13.81
CA ALA A 225 -18.35 7.88 -14.87
C ALA A 225 -19.50 8.87 -14.58
N ARG A 226 -19.69 9.31 -13.32
CA ARG A 226 -20.79 10.21 -12.95
C ARG A 226 -20.55 11.61 -13.55
N PRO A 227 -21.55 12.32 -14.10
CA PRO A 227 -21.37 13.71 -14.55
C PRO A 227 -21.06 14.64 -13.35
N PRO A 228 -20.32 15.75 -13.56
CA PRO A 228 -19.91 16.69 -12.51
C PRO A 228 -21.07 17.15 -11.61
N ASP A 229 -22.24 17.44 -12.20
CA ASP A 229 -23.39 18.02 -11.51
C ASP A 229 -24.09 17.06 -10.53
N ALA A 230 -23.90 15.75 -10.69
CA ALA A 230 -24.50 14.73 -9.83
C ALA A 230 -23.58 14.26 -8.69
N ARG A 231 -22.37 14.84 -8.55
CA ARG A 231 -21.39 14.46 -7.52
C ARG A 231 -21.52 15.25 -6.21
N GLY A 232 -22.23 16.39 -6.22
CA GLY A 232 -22.37 17.30 -5.07
C GLY A 232 -23.66 17.22 -4.23
N SER A 233 -24.64 16.38 -4.54
CA SER A 233 -25.98 16.45 -3.90
C SER A 233 -26.18 15.61 -2.64
N ALA A 234 -25.15 14.93 -2.11
CA ALA A 234 -25.26 14.20 -0.85
C ALA A 234 -24.86 15.07 0.37
N SER A 235 -25.56 16.18 0.57
CA SER A 235 -25.57 16.94 1.85
C SER A 235 -26.69 17.96 1.87
N SER A 236 -27.92 17.47 1.98
CA SER A 236 -29.02 18.24 2.59
C SER A 236 -29.94 17.27 3.32
N VAL A 237 -29.42 16.69 4.41
CA VAL A 237 -30.31 16.24 5.49
C VAL A 237 -30.57 17.49 6.32
N SER A 238 -31.71 18.13 6.05
CA SER A 238 -32.27 19.17 6.92
C SER A 238 -32.40 18.64 8.34
N ALA A 239 -31.82 19.37 9.28
CA ALA A 239 -32.32 19.46 10.65
C ALA A 239 -33.48 20.48 10.68
#